data_AF-A0A8S2W2J6-F1
#
_entry.id   AF-A0A8S2W2J6-F1
#
_cell.length_a   1.000
_cell.length_b   1.000
_cell.length_c   1.000
_cell.angle_alpha   90.00
_cell.angle_beta   90.00
_cell.angle_gamma   90.00
#
_symmetry.space_group_name_H-M   'P 1'
#
loop_
_entity.id
_entity.type
_entity.pdbx_description
1 polymer ?
#
loop_
_entity_poly.entity_id
_entity_poly.type
_entity_poly.pdbx_seq_one_letter_code
_entity_poly.pdbx_strand_id
1 'polypeptide(L)' 'MFVSIVFLSMIVSYVQSQIELILPPLPYEYNALEPVLSEKLMRLHHDKHHQAYTTKTNV' A
#
# COMPACT_ATOMS: atom_id res chain seq x y z
N MET A 1 -18.45 -5.08 32.43
CA MET A 1 -17.63 -4.03 31.77
C MET A 1 -16.46 -4.62 30.99
N PHE A 2 -15.66 -5.54 31.55
CA PHE A 2 -14.53 -6.17 30.84
C PHE A 2 -14.91 -7.04 29.62
N VAL A 3 -15.98 -7.84 29.71
CA VAL A 3 -16.42 -8.71 28.59
C VAL A 3 -16.89 -7.91 27.36
N SER A 4 -17.51 -6.75 27.57
CA SER A 4 -18.00 -5.88 26.50
C SER A 4 -16.89 -5.13 25.77
N ILE A 5 -15.78 -4.78 26.47
CA ILE A 5 -14.63 -4.10 25.87
C ILE A 5 -13.86 -5.04 24.93
N VAL A 6 -13.70 -6.31 25.31
CA VAL A 6 -13.06 -7.32 24.47
C VAL A 6 -13.87 -7.57 23.20
N PHE A 7 -15.20 -7.65 23.33
CA PHE A 7 -16.08 -7.84 22.18
C PHE A 7 -16.07 -6.65 21.22
N LEU A 8 -16.05 -5.43 21.76
CA LEU A 8 -15.92 -4.20 20.97
C LEU A 8 -14.56 -4.13 20.27
N SER A 9 -13.47 -4.52 20.94
CA SER A 9 -12.13 -4.56 20.33
C SER A 9 -12.02 -5.56 19.18
N MET A 10 -12.65 -6.74 19.30
CA MET A 10 -12.68 -7.71 18.20
C MET A 10 -13.44 -7.18 16.99
N ILE A 11 -14.56 -6.47 17.20
CA ILE A 11 -15.32 -5.86 16.12
C ILE A 11 -14.51 -4.74 15.44
N VAL A 12 -13.84 -3.88 16.21
CA VAL A 12 -13.00 -2.80 15.67
C VAL A 12 -11.82 -3.38 14.85
N SER A 13 -11.13 -4.40 15.37
CA SER A 13 -10.06 -5.09 14.62
C SER A 13 -10.58 -5.80 13.38
N TYR A 14 -11.76 -6.42 13.44
CA TYR A 14 -12.38 -7.09 12.31
C TYR A 14 -12.76 -6.10 11.19
N VAL A 15 -13.25 -4.92 11.54
CA VAL A 15 -13.61 -3.85 10.58
C VAL A 15 -12.36 -3.24 9.93
N GLN A 16 -11.27 -3.04 10.67
CA GLN A 16 -10.00 -2.52 10.11
C GLN A 16 -9.39 -3.46 9.06
N SER A 17 -9.59 -4.78 9.21
CA SER A 17 -9.02 -5.82 8.33
C SER A 17 -9.65 -5.91 6.94
N GLN A 18 -10.70 -5.14 6.61
CA GLN A 18 -11.52 -5.44 5.43
C GLN A 18 -10.97 -4.86 4.10
N ILE A 19 -9.99 -3.96 4.13
CA ILE A 19 -9.45 -3.33 2.91
C ILE A 19 -7.93 -3.16 3.03
N GLU A 20 -7.18 -4.04 2.37
CA GLU A 20 -5.73 -3.92 2.18
C GLU A 20 -5.44 -3.24 0.83
N LEU A 21 -4.82 -2.06 0.85
CA LEU A 21 -4.34 -1.40 -0.36
C LEU A 21 -3.04 -2.05 -0.80
N ILE A 22 -3.06 -2.66 -1.99
CA ILE A 22 -1.88 -3.22 -2.64
C ILE A 22 -1.29 -2.23 -3.64
N LEU A 23 0.03 -2.26 -3.82
CA LEU A 23 0.71 -1.52 -4.89
C LEU A 23 0.54 -2.29 -6.20
N PRO A 24 -0.23 -1.80 -7.20
CA PRO A 24 -0.35 -2.48 -8.47
C PRO A 24 0.99 -2.50 -9.22
N PRO A 25 1.33 -3.57 -9.95
CA PRO A 25 2.51 -3.57 -10.79
C PRO A 25 2.34 -2.59 -11.96
N LEU A 26 3.46 -2.09 -12.47
CA LEU A 26 3.46 -1.31 -13.71
C LEU A 26 2.99 -2.18 -14.89
N PRO A 27 2.19 -1.64 -15.82
CA PRO A 27 1.76 -2.36 -17.02
C PRO A 27 2.85 -2.42 -18.11
N TYR A 28 4.07 -1.97 -17.80
CA TYR A 28 5.21 -1.91 -18.70
C TYR A 28 6.52 -2.03 -17.91
N GLU A 29 7.60 -2.37 -18.60
CA GLU A 29 8.95 -2.46 -18.03
C GLU A 29 9.46 -1.09 -17.56
N TYR A 30 10.31 -1.06 -16.53
CA TYR A 30 10.79 0.20 -15.93
C TYR A 30 11.51 1.14 -16.92
N ASN A 31 12.10 0.61 -17.99
CA ASN A 31 12.82 1.37 -19.01
C ASN A 31 11.97 1.68 -20.26
N ALA A 32 10.68 1.30 -20.30
CA ALA A 32 9.83 1.46 -21.47
C ALA A 32 9.60 2.93 -21.89
N LEU A 33 9.93 3.88 -21.01
CA LEU A 33 9.77 5.31 -21.23
C LEU A 33 11.10 6.03 -21.54
N GLU A 34 12.20 5.30 -21.71
CA GLU A 34 13.47 5.88 -22.13
C GLU A 34 13.42 6.37 -23.59
N PRO A 35 14.15 7.46 -23.94
CA PRO A 35 15.04 8.26 -23.09
C PRO A 35 14.31 9.40 -22.33
N VAL A 36 13.00 9.53 -22.50
CA VAL A 36 12.21 10.62 -21.90
C VAL A 36 12.19 10.51 -20.37
N LEU A 37 12.19 9.28 -19.85
CA LEU A 37 12.19 9.00 -18.42
C LEU A 37 13.11 7.81 -18.12
N SER A 38 14.12 8.03 -17.27
CA SER A 38 15.11 7.00 -16.94
C SER A 38 14.52 5.86 -16.09
N GLU A 39 14.99 4.63 -16.31
CA GLU A 39 14.62 3.44 -15.52
C GLU A 39 14.84 3.66 -14.01
N LYS A 40 15.98 4.25 -13.64
CA LYS A 40 16.35 4.51 -12.24
C LYS A 40 15.29 5.35 -11.51
N LEU A 41 14.77 6.38 -12.19
CA LEU A 41 13.72 7.23 -11.63
C LEU A 41 12.42 6.45 -11.46
N MET A 42 12.03 5.63 -12.43
CA MET A 42 10.82 4.80 -12.34
C MET A 42 10.89 3.82 -11.18
N ARG A 43 12.04 3.18 -10.93
CA ARG A 43 12.25 2.31 -9.76
C ARG A 43 12.11 3.07 -8.45
N LEU A 44 12.73 4.24 -8.34
CA LEU A 44 12.60 5.06 -7.13
C LEU A 44 11.15 5.51 -6.92
N HIS A 45 10.48 5.96 -7.99
CA HIS A 45 9.12 6.45 -7.95
C HIS A 45 8.15 5.34 -7.53
N HIS A 46 8.13 4.21 -8.24
CA HIS A 46 7.20 3.13 -7.98
C HIS A 46 7.55 2.37 -6.67
N ASP A 47 8.79 1.89 -6.53
CA ASP A 47 9.13 0.92 -5.47
C ASP A 47 9.36 1.58 -4.11
N LYS A 48 9.60 2.91 -4.09
CA LYS A 48 9.76 3.66 -2.84
C LYS A 48 8.59 4.59 -2.60
N HIS A 49 8.31 5.53 -3.50
CA HIS A 49 7.30 6.55 -3.23
C HIS A 49 5.88 6.00 -3.25
N HIS A 50 5.48 5.25 -4.29
CA HIS A 50 4.15 4.63 -4.31
C HIS A 50 3.97 3.55 -3.25
N GLN A 51 4.99 2.72 -3.02
CA GLN A 51 4.99 1.74 -1.93
C GLN A 51 4.80 2.40 -0.55
N ALA A 52 5.42 3.55 -0.30
CA ALA A 52 5.26 4.25 0.96
C ALA A 52 3.81 4.74 1.17
N TYR A 53 3.11 5.14 0.09
CA TYR A 53 1.71 5.55 0.19
C TYR A 53 0.78 4.39 0.56
N THR A 54 0.95 3.21 -0.06
CA THR A 54 0.13 2.02 0.26
C THR A 54 0.38 1.55 1.69
N THR A 55 1.65 1.41 2.08
CA THR A 55 2.02 1.03 3.45
C THR A 55 1.50 2.00 4.50
N LYS A 56 1.57 3.32 4.25
CA LYS A 56 1.06 4.32 5.19
C LYS A 56 -0.47 4.34 5.27
N THR A 57 -1.18 3.88 4.25
CA THR A 57 -2.65 3.93 4.25
C THR A 57 -3.25 2.68 4.93
N ASN A 58 -2.55 1.55 4.91
CA ASN A 58 -2.93 0.29 5.56
C ASN A 58 -2.78 0.27 7.09
N VAL A 59 -2.82 1.44 7.76
CA VAL A 59 -2.68 1.54 9.24
C VAL A 59 -3.82 0.81 9.95
#